data_AF-A0AAE3IUK5-F1
#
_entry.id   AF-A0AAE3IUK5-F1
#
_cell.length_a   1.000
_cell.length_b   1.000
_cell.length_c   1.000
_cell.angle_alpha   90.00
_cell.angle_beta   90.00
_cell.angle_gamma   90.00
#
_symmetry.space_group_name_H-M   'P 1'
#
loop_
_entity.id
_entity.type
_entity.pdbx_description
1 polymer ?
#
loop_
_entity_poly.entity_id
_entity_poly.type
_entity_poly.pdbx_seq_one_letter_code
_entity_poly.pdbx_strand_id
1 'polypeptide(L)'
;MPEKIYNKLVRDKIPEIIMQENNLPFTHITTEAEVKLLLLQKLVEELKEFQETPNEEELADILEVIDSIAHAYQLNMEKVLAMKADKFAKRGGFKERIILEKVMEKGE
;
A
#
# COMPACT_ATOMS: atom_id res chain seq x y z
N MET A 1 -13.03 -27.37 -15.08
CA MET A 1 -13.33 -25.96 -14.73
C MET A 1 -12.12 -25.13 -15.15
N PRO A 2 -12.29 -23.92 -15.69
CA PRO A 2 -11.15 -23.07 -16.01
C PRO A 2 -10.42 -22.69 -14.72
N GLU A 3 -9.11 -22.87 -14.70
CA GLU A 3 -8.24 -22.48 -13.59
C GLU A 3 -7.73 -21.05 -13.82
N LYS A 4 -7.70 -20.23 -12.76
CA LYS A 4 -7.10 -18.88 -12.80
C LYS A 4 -6.06 -18.76 -11.70
N ILE A 5 -4.83 -18.45 -12.09
CA ILE A 5 -3.67 -18.34 -11.19
C ILE A 5 -3.41 -16.84 -10.93
N TYR A 6 -3.37 -16.45 -9.65
CA TYR A 6 -3.20 -15.04 -9.25
C TYR A 6 -1.86 -14.74 -8.59
N ASN A 7 -1.33 -15.64 -7.73
CA ASN A 7 -0.08 -15.46 -6.99
C ASN A 7 0.05 -14.10 -6.28
N LYS A 8 -0.99 -13.70 -5.54
CA LYS A 8 -1.02 -12.44 -4.78
C LYS A 8 -1.37 -12.64 -3.31
N LEU A 9 -0.91 -11.71 -2.48
CA LEU A 9 -1.33 -11.61 -1.08
C LEU A 9 -2.79 -11.13 -1.04
N VAL A 10 -3.61 -11.76 -0.19
CA VAL A 10 -5.02 -11.43 -0.01
C VAL A 10 -5.32 -11.21 1.48
N ARG A 11 -6.40 -10.48 1.80
CA ARG A 11 -6.89 -10.33 3.18
C ARG A 11 -7.34 -11.70 3.72
N ASP A 12 -7.24 -11.88 5.04
CA ASP A 12 -7.45 -13.17 5.71
C ASP A 12 -8.80 -13.83 5.41
N LYS A 13 -9.85 -13.03 5.17
CA LYS A 13 -11.23 -13.50 4.92
C LYS A 13 -11.54 -13.82 3.46
N ILE A 14 -10.62 -13.52 2.53
CA ILE A 14 -10.84 -13.74 1.10
C ILE A 14 -11.05 -15.21 0.76
N PRO A 15 -10.30 -16.19 1.33
CA PRO A 15 -10.55 -17.59 1.08
C PRO A 15 -11.97 -18.02 1.46
N GLU A 16 -12.50 -17.59 2.61
CA GLU A 16 -13.86 -17.91 3.03
C GLU A 16 -14.91 -17.28 2.09
N ILE A 17 -14.70 -16.04 1.65
CA ILE A 17 -15.58 -15.37 0.70
C ILE A 17 -15.62 -16.14 -0.64
N ILE A 18 -14.46 -16.57 -1.16
CA ILE A 18 -14.37 -17.36 -2.40
C ILE A 18 -15.16 -18.68 -2.26
N MET A 19 -15.07 -19.35 -1.10
CA MET A 19 -15.85 -20.57 -0.83
C MET A 19 -17.35 -20.32 -0.81
N GLN A 20 -17.80 -19.19 -0.23
CA GLN A 20 -19.21 -18.80 -0.20
C GLN A 20 -19.77 -18.50 -1.60
N GLU A 21 -18.91 -18.06 -2.52
CA GLU A 21 -19.24 -17.83 -3.94
C GLU A 21 -19.21 -19.12 -4.78
N ASN A 22 -19.18 -20.30 -4.15
CA ASN A 22 -19.09 -21.62 -4.80
C ASN A 22 -17.81 -21.83 -5.63
N ASN A 23 -16.74 -21.09 -5.34
CA ASN A 23 -15.41 -21.29 -5.90
C ASN A 23 -14.49 -22.00 -4.88
N LEU A 24 -13.44 -22.67 -5.35
CA LEU A 24 -12.48 -23.36 -4.48
C LEU A 24 -11.16 -22.58 -4.44
N PRO A 25 -10.80 -21.94 -3.32
CA PRO A 25 -9.51 -21.26 -3.20
C PRO A 25 -8.39 -22.27 -2.92
N PHE A 26 -7.22 -22.02 -3.50
CA PHE A 26 -5.97 -22.71 -3.16
C PHE A 26 -5.00 -21.69 -2.56
N THR A 27 -4.66 -21.85 -1.29
CA THR A 27 -3.85 -20.88 -0.54
C THR A 27 -2.68 -21.55 0.15
N HIS A 28 -1.68 -20.75 0.51
CA HIS A 28 -0.60 -21.12 1.41
C HIS A 28 -0.28 -19.91 2.29
N ILE A 29 0.32 -20.16 3.45
CA ILE A 29 0.81 -19.11 4.34
C ILE A 29 2.30 -18.91 4.04
N THR A 30 2.68 -17.65 3.79
CA THR A 30 4.07 -17.25 3.50
C THR A 30 4.91 -17.15 4.79
N THR A 31 6.23 -17.05 4.67
CA THR A 31 7.12 -16.80 5.82
C THR A 31 7.14 -15.32 6.23
N GLU A 32 7.60 -15.03 7.46
CA GLU A 32 7.78 -13.64 7.92
C GLU A 32 8.79 -12.84 7.08
N ALA A 33 9.76 -13.52 6.46
CA ALA A 33 10.74 -12.86 5.59
C ALA A 33 10.11 -12.47 4.25
N GLU A 34 9.31 -13.37 3.67
CA GLU A 34 8.65 -13.18 2.38
C GLU A 34 7.48 -12.20 2.47
N VAL A 35 6.74 -12.16 3.58
CA VAL A 35 5.57 -11.27 3.72
C VAL A 35 5.93 -9.79 3.53
N LYS A 36 7.14 -9.38 3.93
CA LYS A 36 7.62 -7.99 3.71
C LYS A 36 7.68 -7.64 2.22
N LEU A 37 8.22 -8.55 1.40
CA LEU A 37 8.30 -8.37 -0.04
C LEU A 37 6.89 -8.38 -0.67
N LEU A 38 6.04 -9.32 -0.25
CA LEU A 38 4.67 -9.44 -0.75
C LEU A 38 3.82 -8.21 -0.41
N LEU A 39 3.98 -7.61 0.78
CA LEU A 39 3.30 -6.38 1.16
C LEU A 39 3.74 -5.17 0.30
N LEU A 40 5.03 -5.07 -0.03
CA LEU A 40 5.51 -4.03 -0.96
C LEU A 40 4.95 -4.22 -2.37
N GLN A 41 4.84 -5.47 -2.84
CA GLN A 41 4.19 -5.78 -4.12
C GLN A 41 2.70 -5.45 -4.07
N LYS A 42 2.03 -5.78 -2.96
CA LYS A 42 0.61 -5.45 -2.72
C LYS A 42 0.38 -3.94 -2.74
N LEU A 43 1.26 -3.14 -2.14
CA LEU A 43 1.15 -1.67 -2.21
C LEU A 43 1.19 -1.14 -3.64
N VAL A 44 1.99 -1.76 -4.51
CA VAL A 44 2.04 -1.40 -5.95
C VAL A 44 0.79 -1.89 -6.69
N GLU A 45 0.21 -3.02 -6.29
CA GLU A 45 -1.08 -3.49 -6.80
C GLU A 45 -2.20 -2.49 -6.45
N GLU A 46 -2.39 -2.16 -5.18
CA GLU A 46 -3.45 -1.22 -4.74
C GLU A 46 -3.26 0.18 -5.35
N LEU A 47 -2.00 0.63 -5.50
CA LEU A 47 -1.73 1.90 -6.18
C LEU A 47 -2.18 1.88 -7.65
N LYS A 48 -2.03 0.75 -8.35
CA LYS A 48 -2.53 0.61 -9.72
C LYS A 48 -4.05 0.56 -9.75
N GLU A 49 -4.67 -0.16 -8.83
CA GLU A 49 -6.14 -0.23 -8.70
C GLU A 49 -6.72 1.17 -8.43
N PHE A 50 -6.12 1.97 -7.54
CA PHE A 50 -6.47 3.39 -7.34
C PHE A 50 -6.22 4.28 -8.57
N GLN A 51 -5.16 4.02 -9.35
CA GLN A 51 -4.91 4.76 -10.60
C GLN A 51 -5.98 4.49 -11.66
N GLU A 52 -6.49 3.26 -11.73
CA GLU A 52 -7.57 2.87 -12.62
C GLU A 52 -8.94 3.37 -12.11
N THR A 53 -9.17 3.29 -10.80
CA THR A 53 -10.43 3.65 -10.14
C THR A 53 -10.18 4.52 -8.91
N PRO A 54 -10.02 5.85 -9.06
CA PRO A 54 -9.67 6.73 -7.94
C PRO A 54 -10.87 7.01 -7.03
N ASN A 55 -11.15 6.09 -6.09
CA ASN A 55 -12.26 6.15 -5.14
C ASN A 55 -11.78 5.92 -3.68
N GLU A 56 -12.72 6.02 -2.74
CA GLU A 56 -12.47 5.86 -1.31
C GLU A 56 -12.09 4.43 -0.90
N GLU A 57 -12.59 3.42 -1.62
CA GLU A 57 -12.34 1.99 -1.34
C GLU A 57 -10.88 1.63 -1.64
N GLU A 58 -10.40 1.96 -2.84
CA GLU A 58 -9.01 1.72 -3.25
C GLU A 58 -8.01 2.51 -2.38
N LEU A 59 -8.39 3.73 -1.94
CA LEU A 59 -7.56 4.48 -1.00
C LEU A 59 -7.53 3.84 0.39
N ALA A 60 -8.63 3.21 0.84
CA ALA A 60 -8.68 2.48 2.09
C ALA A 60 -7.82 1.21 2.04
N ASP A 61 -7.78 0.53 0.89
CA ASP A 61 -6.88 -0.62 0.68
C ASP A 61 -5.41 -0.20 0.72
N ILE A 62 -5.04 0.94 0.12
CA ILE A 62 -3.67 1.50 0.27
C ILE A 62 -3.33 1.74 1.74
N LEU A 63 -4.26 2.28 2.55
CA LEU A 63 -4.02 2.54 3.97
C LEU A 63 -3.83 1.24 4.77
N GLU A 64 -4.65 0.21 4.53
CA GLU A 64 -4.48 -1.10 5.16
C GLU A 64 -3.09 -1.69 4.88
N VAL A 65 -2.64 -1.59 3.62
CA VAL A 65 -1.33 -2.11 3.24
C VAL A 65 -0.20 -1.31 3.91
N ILE A 66 -0.34 0.01 4.04
CA ILE A 66 0.63 0.84 4.77
C ILE A 66 0.72 0.42 6.25
N ASP A 67 -0.41 0.20 6.90
CA ASP A 67 -0.46 -0.26 8.30
C ASP A 67 0.17 -1.65 8.46
N SER A 68 -0.13 -2.56 7.53
CA SER A 68 0.46 -3.90 7.46
C SER A 68 1.98 -3.86 7.26
N ILE A 69 2.48 -2.98 6.38
CA ILE A 69 3.91 -2.74 6.18
C ILE A 69 4.54 -2.23 7.48
N ALA A 70 3.92 -1.25 8.14
CA ALA A 70 4.45 -0.71 9.38
C ALA A 70 4.59 -1.79 10.45
N HIS A 71 3.60 -2.66 10.58
CA HIS A 71 3.64 -3.80 11.49
C HIS A 71 4.76 -4.79 11.12
N ALA A 72 4.82 -5.23 9.85
CA ALA A 72 5.83 -6.19 9.40
C ALA A 72 7.27 -5.68 9.56
N TYR A 73 7.49 -4.37 9.36
CA TYR A 73 8.79 -3.72 9.52
C TYR A 73 9.05 -3.22 10.95
N GLN A 74 8.15 -3.48 11.90
CA GLN A 74 8.25 -3.05 13.30
C GLN A 74 8.44 -1.53 13.44
N LEU A 75 7.77 -0.77 12.58
CA LEU A 75 7.79 0.68 12.59
C LEU A 75 6.79 1.22 13.61
N ASN A 76 7.21 2.23 14.37
CA ASN A 76 6.32 2.94 15.27
C ASN A 76 5.49 3.95 14.47
N MET A 77 4.20 3.67 14.31
CA MET A 77 3.29 4.52 13.55
C MET A 77 3.06 5.90 14.18
N GLU A 78 3.08 6.03 15.50
CA GLU A 78 3.02 7.35 16.16
C GLU A 78 4.22 8.22 15.77
N LYS A 79 5.42 7.62 15.72
CA LYS A 79 6.64 8.31 15.28
C LYS A 79 6.57 8.69 13.81
N VAL A 80 6.05 7.82 12.95
CA VAL A 80 5.85 8.10 11.51
C VAL A 80 4.89 9.29 11.33
N LEU A 81 3.77 9.29 12.06
CA LEU A 81 2.78 10.38 12.01
C LEU A 81 3.36 11.70 12.55
N ALA A 82 4.14 11.65 13.64
CA ALA A 82 4.86 12.83 14.16
C ALA A 82 5.85 13.38 13.12
N MET A 83 6.62 12.51 12.45
CA MET A 83 7.54 12.92 11.38
C MET A 83 6.79 13.50 10.16
N LYS A 84 5.62 12.97 9.82
CA LYS A 84 4.76 13.50 8.75
C LYS A 84 4.25 14.90 9.11
N ALA A 85 3.80 15.12 10.34
CA ALA A 85 3.35 16.42 10.83
C ALA A 85 4.49 17.45 10.87
N ASP A 86 5.68 17.08 11.36
CA ASP A 86 6.86 17.94 11.38
C ASP A 86 7.30 18.35 9.97
N LYS A 87 7.31 17.41 9.02
CA LYS A 87 7.59 17.70 7.60
C LYS A 87 6.56 18.67 7.02
N PHE A 88 5.27 18.49 7.32
CA PHE A 88 4.23 19.41 6.86
C PHE A 88 4.40 20.82 7.44
N ALA A 89 4.70 20.93 8.73
CA ALA A 89 4.95 22.23 9.37
C ALA A 89 6.18 22.95 8.78
N LYS A 90 7.25 22.21 8.46
CA LYS A 90 8.50 22.77 7.94
C LYS A 90 8.48 23.05 6.43
N ARG A 91 7.78 22.22 5.65
CA ARG A 91 7.88 22.18 4.17
C ARG A 91 6.55 22.39 3.46
N GLY A 92 5.44 22.49 4.19
CA GLY A 92 4.10 22.47 3.65
C GLY A 92 3.66 21.09 3.17
N GLY A 93 2.50 21.05 2.53
CA GLY A 93 1.99 19.87 1.82
C GLY A 93 1.77 20.16 0.34
N PHE A 94 1.03 19.29 -0.33
CA PHE A 94 0.80 19.39 -1.78
C PHE A 94 -0.37 20.30 -2.18
N LYS A 95 -0.92 21.10 -1.26
CA LYS A 95 -2.11 21.93 -1.49
C LYS A 95 -1.91 22.97 -2.61
N GLU A 96 -0.73 23.59 -2.66
CA GLU A 96 -0.40 24.62 -3.64
C GLU A 96 -0.02 24.06 -5.02
N ARG A 97 0.06 22.72 -5.18
CA ARG A 97 0.30 22.04 -6.47
C ARG A 97 1.57 22.51 -7.20
N ILE A 98 2.61 22.83 -6.44
CA ILE A 98 3.87 23.35 -6.97
C ILE A 98 4.66 22.21 -7.65
N ILE A 99 5.06 22.43 -8.91
CA ILE A 99 5.97 21.56 -9.67
C ILE A 99 7.33 22.27 -9.78
N LEU A 100 8.40 21.61 -9.37
CA LEU A 100 9.76 22.12 -9.52
C LEU A 100 10.33 21.70 -10.88
N GLU A 101 10.47 22.64 -11.82
CA GLU A 101 10.98 22.34 -13.17
C GLU A 101 12.50 22.41 -13.30
N LYS A 102 13.14 23.36 -12.61
CA LYS A 102 14.60 23.53 -12.60
C LYS A 102 15.06 24.33 -11.38
N VAL A 103 16.32 24.12 -10.99
CA VAL A 103 17.03 24.94 -10.00
C VAL A 103 18.26 25.52 -10.69
N MET A 104 18.53 26.80 -10.50
CA MET A 104 19.80 27.42 -10.89
C MET A 104 20.60 27.68 -9.62
N GLU A 105 21.87 27.29 -9.62
CA GLU A 105 22.77 27.63 -8.52
C GLU A 105 22.97 29.15 -8.49
N LYS A 106 22.93 29.73 -7.29
CA LYS A 106 23.37 31.12 -7.13
C LYS A 106 24.89 31.09 -7.18
N GLY A 107 25.49 31.71 -8.19
CA GLY A 107 26.93 31.94 -8.22
C GLY A 107 27.37 32.68 -6.94
N GLU A 108 28.55 32.33 -6.43
CA GLU A 108 29.18 32.97 -5.28
C GLU A 108 29.40 34.48 -5.49
#